data_AF-A0AAU1HNH6-F1
#
_entry.id   AF-A0AAU1HNH6-F1
#
_cell.length_a   1.000
_cell.length_b   1.000
_cell.length_c   1.000
_cell.angle_alpha   90.00
_cell.angle_beta   90.00
_cell.angle_gamma   90.00
#
_symmetry.space_group_name_H-M   'P 1'
#
loop_
_entity.id
_entity.type
_entity.pdbx_description
1 polymer ?
#
loop_
_entity_poly.entity_id
_entity_poly.type
_entity_poly.pdbx_seq_one_letter_code
_entity_poly.pdbx_strand_id
1 'polypeptide(L)' 'MPHVGWSVEQRAAVKRYVQFATFFAVVGVLFSAFLIISGNSGGWALLALIACICLVGYFFVQRGRAGNPDRDPS' A
#
# COMPACT_ATOMS: atom_id res chain seq x y z
N MET A 1 9.53 19.82 -19.45
CA MET A 1 9.06 19.50 -18.08
C MET A 1 10.02 18.49 -17.50
N PRO A 2 10.63 18.69 -16.30
CA PRO A 2 11.51 17.69 -15.75
C PRO A 2 10.64 16.47 -15.42
N HIS A 3 10.81 15.42 -16.20
CA HIS A 3 10.30 14.10 -15.86
C HIS A 3 10.99 13.70 -14.57
N VAL A 4 10.37 13.98 -13.41
CA VAL A 4 10.68 13.41 -12.09
C VAL A 4 10.32 11.92 -12.07
N GLY A 5 10.67 11.22 -13.16
CA GLY A 5 10.68 9.79 -13.25
C GLY A 5 11.80 9.31 -12.35
N TRP A 6 11.41 8.58 -11.32
CA TRP A 6 12.31 7.89 -10.41
C TRP A 6 13.41 7.18 -11.20
N SER A 7 14.67 7.35 -10.78
CA SER A 7 15.76 6.59 -11.39
C SER A 7 15.48 5.09 -11.27
N VAL A 8 15.96 4.30 -12.23
CA VAL A 8 15.78 2.83 -12.23
C VAL A 8 16.23 2.19 -10.92
N GLU A 9 17.29 2.72 -10.30
CA GLU A 9 17.78 2.28 -9.00
C GLU A 9 16.82 2.66 -7.86
N GLN A 10 16.27 3.88 -7.89
CA GLN A 10 15.31 4.35 -6.90
C GLN A 10 14.00 3.52 -6.95
N ARG A 11 13.56 3.14 -8.15
CA ARG A 11 12.43 2.23 -8.34
C ARG A 11 12.70 0.83 -7.78
N ALA A 12 13.91 0.30 -7.95
CA ALA A 12 14.29 -1.00 -7.40
C ALA A 12 14.31 -0.99 -5.86
N ALA A 13 14.86 0.07 -5.27
CA ALA A 13 14.85 0.27 -3.82
C ALA A 13 13.41 0.34 -3.28
N VAL A 14 12.55 1.17 -3.88
CA VAL A 14 11.14 1.26 -3.46
C VAL A 14 10.39 -0.04 -3.66
N LYS A 15 10.64 -0.78 -4.74
CA LYS A 15 10.03 -2.09 -4.93
C LYS A 15 10.36 -3.04 -3.78
N ARG A 16 11.62 -3.05 -3.31
CA ARG A 16 12.02 -3.81 -2.12
C ARG A 16 11.31 -3.34 -0.85
N TYR A 17 11.28 -2.04 -0.60
CA TYR A 17 10.59 -1.49 0.58
C TYR A 17 9.09 -1.82 0.57
N VAL A 18 8.43 -1.69 -0.58
CA VAL A 18 7.02 -2.03 -0.73
C VAL A 18 6.78 -3.53 -0.53
N GLN A 19 7.68 -4.40 -1.02
CA GLN A 19 7.59 -5.83 -0.76
C GLN A 19 7.73 -6.17 0.74
N PHE A 20 8.69 -5.55 1.43
CA PHE A 20 8.83 -5.69 2.89
C PHE A 20 7.58 -5.17 3.62
N ALA A 21 7.09 -3.99 3.27
CA ALA A 21 5.87 -3.43 3.84
C ALA A 21 4.66 -4.34 3.60
N THR A 22 4.56 -4.97 2.43
CA THR A 22 3.50 -5.93 2.11
C THR A 22 3.57 -7.16 3.02
N PHE A 23 4.77 -7.68 3.27
CA PHE A 23 4.96 -8.81 4.20
C PHE A 23 4.51 -8.43 5.61
N PHE A 24 4.92 -7.28 6.13
CA PHE A 24 4.47 -6.78 7.43
C PHE A 24 2.97 -6.54 7.49
N ALA A 25 2.37 -6.03 6.41
CA ALA A 25 0.92 -5.86 6.32
C ALA A 25 0.18 -7.21 6.43
N VAL A 26 0.65 -8.24 5.71
CA VAL A 26 0.07 -9.59 5.79
C VAL A 26 0.18 -10.16 7.21
N VAL A 27 1.36 -10.08 7.82
CA VAL A 27 1.57 -10.54 9.21
C VAL A 27 0.67 -9.77 10.18
N GLY A 28 0.53 -8.46 10.02
CA GLY A 28 -0.35 -7.63 10.83
C GLY A 28 -1.82 -8.02 10.69
N VAL A 29 -2.29 -8.34 9.48
CA VAL A 29 -3.66 -8.83 9.25
C VAL A 29 -3.88 -10.17 9.93
N LEU A 30 -2.94 -11.12 9.79
CA LEU A 30 -3.02 -12.42 10.47
C LEU A 30 -3.05 -12.27 11.99
N PHE A 31 -2.21 -11.38 12.54
CA PHE A 31 -2.18 -11.10 13.96
C PHE A 31 -3.48 -10.43 14.44
N SER A 32 -4.02 -9.49 13.66
CA SER A 32 -5.32 -8.88 13.93
C SER A 32 -6.45 -9.92 13.95
N ALA A 33 -6.50 -10.83 12.98
CA ALA A 33 -7.47 -11.92 12.95
C ALA A 33 -7.33 -12.83 14.18
N PHE A 34 -6.10 -13.17 14.56
CA PHE A 34 -5.83 -13.95 15.78
C PHE A 34 -6.36 -13.24 17.03
N LEU A 35 -6.13 -11.94 17.17
CA LEU A 35 -6.65 -11.14 18.29
C LEU A 35 -8.17 -11.06 18.31
N ILE A 36 -8.82 -10.95 17.15
CA ILE A 36 -10.30 -10.94 17.07
C ILE A 36 -10.86 -12.30 17.51
N ILE A 37 -10.27 -13.40 17.04
CA ILE A 37 -10.67 -14.77 17.43
C ILE A 37 -10.44 -14.99 18.93
N SER A 38 -9.38 -14.42 19.50
CA SER A 38 -9.10 -14.50 20.94
C SER A 38 -10.03 -13.62 21.80
N GLY A 39 -11.05 -12.99 21.21
CA GLY A 39 -12.00 -12.12 21.92
C GLY A 39 -11.42 -10.76 22.31
N ASN A 40 -10.27 -10.36 21.74
CA ASN A 40 -9.64 -9.09 22.05
C ASN A 40 -10.13 -8.00 21.08
N SER A 41 -10.86 -7.02 21.61
CA SER A 41 -11.34 -5.84 20.87
C SER A 41 -10.20 -5.03 20.22
N GLY A 42 -8.96 -5.15 20.70
CA GLY A 42 -7.79 -4.53 20.08
C GLY A 42 -7.49 -5.03 18.65
N GLY A 43 -7.94 -6.25 18.30
CA GLY A 43 -7.78 -6.79 16.96
C GLY A 43 -8.50 -5.96 15.89
N TRP A 44 -9.69 -5.44 16.20
CA TRP A 44 -10.46 -4.56 15.31
C TRP A 44 -9.76 -3.21 15.08
N ALA A 45 -9.17 -2.63 16.12
CA ALA A 45 -8.39 -1.39 16.01
C ALA A 45 -7.16 -1.58 15.12
N LEU A 46 -6.44 -2.70 15.30
CA LEU A 46 -5.30 -3.05 14.45
C LEU A 46 -5.72 -3.28 13.00
N LEU A 47 -6.84 -3.96 12.76
CA LEU A 47 -7.38 -4.19 11.42
C LEU A 47 -7.68 -2.85 10.72
N ALA A 48 -8.36 -1.93 11.41
CA ALA A 48 -8.73 -0.63 10.88
C ALA A 48 -7.50 0.22 10.53
N LEU A 49 -6.47 0.18 11.37
CA LEU A 49 -5.22 0.89 11.12
C LEU A 49 -4.49 0.36 9.89
N ILE A 50 -4.39 -0.96 9.74
CA ILE A 50 -3.78 -1.59 8.56
C ILE A 50 -4.57 -1.26 7.30
N ALA A 51 -5.90 -1.38 7.35
CA ALA A 51 -6.78 -1.03 6.24
C ALA A 51 -6.59 0.44 5.81
N CYS A 52 -6.49 1.37 6.77
CA CYS A 52 -6.27 2.79 6.50
C CYS A 52 -4.94 3.04 5.77
N ILE A 53 -3.85 2.42 6.24
CA ILE A 53 -2.53 2.53 5.59
C ILE A 53 -2.57 1.98 4.16
N CYS A 54 -3.23 0.83 3.95
CA CYS A 54 -3.40 0.26 2.62
C CYS A 54 -4.18 1.20 1.69
N LEU A 55 -5.22 1.85 2.20
CA LEU A 55 -6.08 2.76 1.43
C LEU A 55 -5.31 4.03 1.01
N VAL A 56 -4.49 4.59 1.90
CA VAL A 56 -3.60 5.71 1.59
C VAL A 56 -2.58 5.31 0.52
N GLY A 57 -1.94 4.15 0.67
CA GLY A 57 -1.00 3.63 -0.33
C GLY A 57 -1.66 3.43 -1.70
N TYR A 58 -2.85 2.84 -1.73
CA TYR A 58 -3.63 2.65 -2.95
C TYR A 58 -3.98 3.99 -3.60
N PHE A 59 -4.45 4.97 -2.83
CA PHE A 59 -4.81 6.29 -3.34
C PHE A 59 -3.61 7.01 -3.98
N PHE A 60 -2.44 6.96 -3.36
CA PHE A 60 -1.21 7.53 -3.91
C PHE A 60 -0.79 6.86 -5.22
N VAL A 61 -0.83 5.53 -5.26
CA VAL A 61 -0.49 4.77 -6.48
C VAL A 61 -1.50 5.08 -7.60
N GLN A 62 -2.79 5.15 -7.28
CA GLN A 62 -3.85 5.41 -8.26
C GLN A 62 -3.76 6.84 -8.82
N ARG A 63 -3.51 7.84 -7.98
CA ARG A 63 -3.23 9.22 -8.40
C ARG A 63 -2.02 9.32 -9.32
N GLY A 64 -0.96 8.55 -9.06
CA GLY A 64 0.21 8.47 -9.94
C GLY A 64 -0.08 7.84 -11.31
N ARG A 65 -1.15 7.05 -11.44
CA ARG A 65 -1.59 6.41 -12.70
C ARG A 65 -2.66 7.21 -13.44
N ALA A 66 -3.48 7.99 -12.71
CA ALA A 66 -4.51 8.85 -13.29
C ALA A 66 -3.94 10.06 -14.06
N GLY A 67 -2.63 10.30 -13.99
CA GLY A 67 -1.93 11.32 -14.78
C GLY A 67 -1.62 10.94 -16.23
N ASN A 68 -2.15 9.82 -16.76
CA ASN A 68 -2.02 9.47 -18.19
C ASN A 68 -3.40 9.41 -18.87
N PRO A 69 -4.03 10.56 -19.16
CA PRO A 69 -5.26 10.65 -19.95
C PRO A 69 -5.04 10.60 -21.48
N ASP A 70 -3.83 10.38 -21.99
CA ASP A 70 -3.54 10.40 -23.44
C ASP A 70 -3.69 9.03 -24.12
N ARG A 71 -4.85 8.40 -23.97
CA ARG A 71 -5.23 7.32 -24.89
C ARG A 71 -6.71 7.40 -25.26
N ASP A 72 -7.09 8.51 -25.88
CA ASP A 72 -8.22 8.53 -26.81
C ASP A 72 -7.72 8.02 -28.18
N PRO A 73 -8.20 6.89 -28.70
CA PRO A 73 -8.15 6.62 -30.13
C PRO A 73 -9.32 7.37 -30.78
N SER A 74 -8.96 8.37 -31.59
CA SER A 74 -9.83 9.05 -32.56
C SER A 74 -10.67 8.10 -33.40
#